data_AF-A0ABC8Z9Z3-F1
#
_entry.id   AF-A0ABC8Z9Z3-F1
#
_cell.length_a   1.000
_cell.length_b   1.000
_cell.length_c   1.000
_cell.angle_alpha   90.00
_cell.angle_beta   90.00
_cell.angle_gamma   90.00
#
_symmetry.space_group_name_H-M   'P 1'
#
loop_
_entity.id
_entity.type
_entity.pdbx_description
1 polymer ?
#
loop_
_entity_poly.entity_id
_entity_poly.type
_entity_poly.pdbx_seq_one_letter_code
_entity_poly.pdbx_strand_id
1 'polypeptide(L)'
;MALRWTVPLQRRAVEVELCCVRARGFLAAAAESLAPPMPVADAPADVRARLELVRGMLTGASDGLALAACSMEAAELFAVRAAAANPIRPFPSVQHITDGDHPAAAAAARLALILFQSARPCTEQACTCVEWCRAHLRTAESLLAVPALPGVDGILDGEHFNALHDAVEAALNLTKFGAVLAITAHWLVR
;
A
#
# COMPACT_ATOMS: atom_id res chain seq x y z
N MET A 1 -6.52 -30.69 -13.81
CA MET A 1 -6.02 -29.53 -14.56
C MET A 1 -6.40 -28.29 -13.75
N ALA A 2 -5.50 -27.34 -13.51
CA ALA A 2 -5.92 -26.10 -12.86
C ALA A 2 -7.04 -25.43 -13.68
N LEU A 3 -8.05 -24.87 -13.01
CA LEU A 3 -9.08 -24.07 -13.65
C LEU A 3 -8.37 -22.98 -14.46
N ARG A 4 -8.59 -22.88 -15.78
CA ARG A 4 -7.81 -21.95 -16.64
C ARG A 4 -7.84 -20.49 -16.16
N TRP A 5 -8.90 -20.12 -15.44
CA TRP A 5 -9.07 -18.78 -14.88
C TRP A 5 -8.28 -18.51 -13.58
N THR A 6 -7.83 -19.54 -12.85
CA THR A 6 -7.05 -19.35 -11.62
C THR A 6 -5.60 -18.95 -11.91
N VAL A 7 -5.11 -19.18 -13.14
CA VAL A 7 -3.75 -18.78 -13.54
C VAL A 7 -3.58 -17.25 -13.53
N PRO A 8 -4.48 -16.43 -14.11
CA PRO A 8 -4.47 -14.98 -13.91
C PRO A 8 -4.52 -14.56 -12.44
N LEU A 9 -5.33 -15.23 -11.62
CA LEU A 9 -5.44 -14.95 -10.18
C LEU A 9 -4.12 -15.19 -9.45
N GLN A 10 -3.46 -16.32 -9.70
CA GLN A 10 -2.14 -16.66 -9.17
C GLN A 10 -1.10 -15.58 -9.51
N ARG A 11 -1.06 -15.14 -10.77
CA ARG A 11 -0.13 -14.08 -11.19
C ARG A 11 -0.36 -12.78 -10.45
N ARG A 12 -1.62 -12.37 -10.28
CA ARG A 12 -1.96 -11.18 -9.49
C ARG A 12 -1.58 -11.36 -8.03
N ALA A 13 -1.78 -12.55 -7.45
CA ALA A 13 -1.43 -12.81 -6.06
C ALA A 13 0.08 -12.65 -5.79
N VAL A 14 0.92 -13.16 -6.68
CA VAL A 14 2.39 -12.95 -6.61
C VAL A 14 2.73 -11.45 -6.69
N GLU A 15 2.13 -10.73 -7.63
CA GLU A 15 2.38 -9.30 -7.80
C GLU A 15 1.95 -8.49 -6.58
N VAL A 16 0.76 -8.77 -6.04
CA VAL A 16 0.25 -8.10 -4.83
C VAL A 16 1.20 -8.34 -3.65
N GLU A 17 1.63 -9.58 -3.42
CA GLU A 17 2.61 -9.88 -2.35
C GLU A 17 3.88 -9.05 -2.52
N LEU A 18 4.50 -9.09 -3.70
CA LEU A 18 5.74 -8.39 -3.98
C LEU A 18 5.59 -6.88 -3.77
N CYS A 19 4.47 -6.31 -4.22
CA CYS A 19 4.18 -4.89 -4.09
C CYS A 19 3.97 -4.48 -2.63
N CYS A 20 3.19 -5.24 -1.86
CA CYS A 20 2.98 -4.98 -0.44
C CYS A 20 4.27 -5.10 0.38
N VAL A 21 5.10 -6.11 0.12
CA VAL A 21 6.41 -6.28 0.78
C VAL A 21 7.35 -5.13 0.45
N ARG A 22 7.43 -4.72 -0.81
CA ARG A 22 8.26 -3.60 -1.24
C ARG A 22 7.81 -2.28 -0.63
N ALA A 23 6.51 -1.99 -0.68
CA ALA A 23 5.94 -0.78 -0.08
C ALA A 23 6.22 -0.72 1.42
N ARG A 24 6.05 -1.84 2.13
CA ARG A 24 6.40 -1.95 3.55
C ARG A 24 7.88 -1.62 3.81
N GLY A 25 8.79 -2.10 2.96
CA GLY A 25 10.22 -1.81 3.07
C GLY A 25 10.52 -0.32 2.93
N PHE A 26 9.92 0.34 1.94
CA PHE A 26 10.05 1.79 1.77
C PHE A 26 9.48 2.58 2.94
N LEU A 27 8.31 2.20 3.45
CA LEU A 27 7.69 2.87 4.61
C LEU A 27 8.52 2.71 5.88
N ALA A 28 9.11 1.54 6.11
CA ALA A 28 10.00 1.32 7.24
C ALA A 28 11.26 2.20 7.14
N ALA A 29 11.89 2.25 5.96
CA ALA A 29 13.05 3.12 5.74
C ALA A 29 12.72 4.61 5.84
N ALA A 30 11.53 5.02 5.40
CA ALA A 30 11.03 6.38 5.55
C ALA A 30 10.84 6.73 7.03
N ALA A 31 10.26 5.83 7.83
CA ALA A 31 10.09 6.01 9.27
C ALA A 31 11.44 6.17 9.98
N GLU A 32 12.42 5.31 9.66
CA GLU A 32 13.78 5.40 10.21
C GLU A 32 14.46 6.72 9.84
N SER A 33 14.26 7.19 8.60
CA SER A 33 14.83 8.46 8.13
C SER A 33 14.13 9.69 8.75
N LEU A 34 12.88 9.55 9.18
CA LEU A 34 12.11 10.58 9.86
C LEU A 34 12.24 10.52 11.39
N ALA A 35 12.80 9.46 11.98
CA ALA A 35 12.92 9.35 13.42
C ALA A 35 13.79 10.44 14.10
N PRO A 36 14.91 10.92 13.48
CA PRO A 36 15.68 11.98 14.09
C PRO A 36 14.95 13.33 13.97
N PRO A 37 15.01 14.18 15.02
CA PRO A 37 14.31 15.46 15.02
C PRO A 37 14.73 16.34 13.84
N MET A 38 13.83 17.25 13.44
CA MET A 38 14.18 18.31 12.50
C MET A 38 14.98 19.39 13.23
N PRO A 39 16.19 19.73 12.77
CA PRO A 39 16.93 20.83 13.37
C PRO A 39 16.26 22.16 13.00
N VAL A 40 16.29 23.07 13.96
CA VAL A 40 15.69 24.39 13.91
C VAL A 40 16.72 25.39 13.39
N ALA A 41 16.32 26.20 12.39
CA ALA A 41 17.07 27.32 11.77
C ALA A 41 18.49 26.97 11.26
N ASP A 42 18.85 27.45 10.07
CA ASP A 42 20.08 27.04 9.35
C ASP A 42 20.19 25.54 9.09
N ALA A 43 19.05 24.89 8.75
CA ALA A 43 18.98 23.48 8.40
C ALA A 43 20.10 23.14 7.38
N PRO A 44 21.10 22.35 7.79
CA PRO A 44 22.23 22.06 6.94
C PRO A 44 21.78 21.26 5.71
N ALA A 45 22.66 21.15 4.71
CA ALA A 45 22.36 20.43 3.47
C ALA A 45 21.93 18.97 3.69
N ASP A 46 22.25 18.41 4.86
CA ASP A 46 21.88 17.07 5.32
C ASP A 46 20.37 16.89 5.55
N VAL A 47 19.67 17.90 6.10
CA VAL A 47 18.22 17.84 6.33
C VAL A 47 17.47 17.81 5.01
N ARG A 48 17.86 18.68 4.07
CA ARG A 48 17.24 18.70 2.73
C ARG A 48 17.48 17.38 2.01
N ALA A 49 18.69 16.83 2.08
CA ALA A 49 19.00 15.52 1.50
C ALA A 49 18.16 14.40 2.12
N ARG A 50 17.95 14.44 3.44
CA ARG A 50 17.10 13.48 4.17
C ARG A 50 15.64 13.56 3.75
N LEU A 51 15.08 14.77 3.64
CA LEU A 51 13.69 14.98 3.18
C LEU A 51 13.48 14.50 1.73
N GLU A 52 14.44 14.79 0.84
CA GLU A 52 14.40 14.28 -0.53
C GLU A 52 14.50 12.75 -0.59
N LEU A 53 15.34 12.14 0.24
CA LEU A 53 15.42 10.69 0.37
C LEU A 53 14.08 10.09 0.82
N VAL A 54 13.47 10.67 1.85
CA VAL A 54 12.15 10.26 2.35
C VAL A 54 11.10 10.39 1.24
N ARG A 55 11.07 11.49 0.49
CA ARG A 55 10.15 11.68 -0.65
C ARG A 55 10.31 10.60 -1.72
N GLY A 56 11.55 10.19 -2.02
CA GLY A 56 11.83 9.07 -2.90
C GLY A 56 11.24 7.75 -2.38
N MET A 57 11.41 7.47 -1.08
CA MET A 57 10.84 6.29 -0.42
C MET A 57 9.31 6.32 -0.44
N LEU A 58 8.69 7.46 -0.11
CA LEU A 58 7.23 7.64 -0.14
C LEU A 58 6.66 7.43 -1.54
N THR A 59 7.38 7.88 -2.58
CA THR A 59 6.99 7.64 -3.98
C THR A 59 7.01 6.14 -4.29
N GLY A 60 8.11 5.44 -3.97
CA GLY A 60 8.20 4.00 -4.16
C GLY A 60 7.17 3.20 -3.35
N ALA A 61 6.83 3.67 -2.16
CA ALA A 61 5.75 3.09 -1.35
C ALA A 61 4.38 3.29 -2.02
N SER A 62 4.07 4.52 -2.44
CA SER A 62 2.81 4.86 -3.11
C SER A 62 2.61 4.05 -4.39
N ASP A 63 3.64 3.93 -5.23
CA ASP A 63 3.60 3.13 -6.46
C ASP A 63 3.32 1.65 -6.16
N GLY A 64 3.98 1.08 -5.15
CA GLY A 64 3.76 -0.30 -4.73
C GLY A 64 2.34 -0.52 -4.19
N LEU A 65 1.85 0.37 -3.32
CA LEU A 65 0.50 0.27 -2.77
C LEU A 65 -0.57 0.42 -3.87
N ALA A 66 -0.43 1.40 -4.76
CA ALA A 66 -1.34 1.60 -5.87
C ALA A 66 -1.40 0.37 -6.78
N LEU A 67 -0.24 -0.18 -7.16
CA LEU A 67 -0.18 -1.38 -7.99
C LEU A 67 -0.78 -2.60 -7.28
N ALA A 68 -0.57 -2.75 -5.97
CA ALA A 68 -1.18 -3.80 -5.18
C ALA A 68 -2.72 -3.67 -5.17
N ALA A 69 -3.27 -2.48 -4.89
CA ALA A 69 -4.71 -2.23 -4.87
C ALA A 69 -5.35 -2.52 -6.24
N CYS A 70 -4.75 -2.02 -7.32
CA CYS A 70 -5.22 -2.31 -8.69
C CYS A 70 -5.15 -3.79 -9.02
N SER A 71 -4.11 -4.50 -8.58
CA SER A 71 -3.95 -5.93 -8.84
C SER A 71 -4.95 -6.79 -8.05
N MET A 72 -5.28 -6.40 -6.81
CA MET A 72 -6.34 -7.01 -6.01
C MET A 72 -7.71 -6.85 -6.70
N GLU A 73 -8.02 -5.65 -7.18
CA GLU A 73 -9.27 -5.38 -7.92
C GLU A 73 -9.32 -6.13 -9.25
N ALA A 74 -8.22 -6.14 -10.01
CA ALA A 74 -8.13 -6.89 -11.25
C ALA A 74 -8.35 -8.39 -11.02
N ALA A 75 -7.78 -8.95 -9.95
CA ALA A 75 -7.96 -10.36 -9.58
C ALA A 75 -9.45 -10.70 -9.35
N GLU A 76 -10.18 -9.84 -8.65
CA GLU A 76 -11.63 -9.97 -8.46
C GLU A 76 -12.39 -9.90 -9.78
N LEU A 77 -12.12 -8.88 -10.61
CA LEU A 77 -12.78 -8.68 -11.89
C LEU A 77 -12.57 -9.85 -12.86
N PHE A 78 -11.37 -10.44 -12.87
CA PHE A 78 -11.06 -11.63 -13.64
C PHE A 78 -11.84 -12.84 -13.13
N ALA A 79 -11.86 -13.06 -11.81
CA ALA A 79 -12.53 -14.21 -11.23
C ALA A 79 -14.04 -14.21 -11.51
N VAL A 80 -14.73 -13.09 -11.27
CA VAL A 80 -16.20 -13.02 -11.45
C VAL A 80 -16.63 -13.14 -12.91
N ARG A 81 -15.78 -12.75 -13.87
CA ARG A 81 -16.04 -12.89 -15.31
C ARG A 81 -15.66 -14.26 -15.85
N ALA A 82 -14.49 -14.76 -15.48
CA ALA A 82 -13.92 -15.97 -16.06
C ALA A 82 -14.49 -17.26 -15.43
N ALA A 83 -15.02 -17.18 -14.20
CA ALA A 83 -15.77 -18.28 -13.61
C ALA A 83 -17.23 -18.33 -14.09
N ALA A 84 -17.76 -17.25 -14.65
CA ALA A 84 -19.14 -17.23 -15.13
C ALA A 84 -19.30 -18.03 -16.44
N ALA A 85 -20.45 -18.68 -16.61
CA ALA A 85 -20.79 -19.38 -17.85
C ALA A 85 -20.87 -18.44 -19.08
N ASN A 86 -21.13 -17.15 -18.84
CA ASN A 86 -21.13 -16.11 -19.86
C ASN A 86 -20.35 -14.89 -19.34
N PRO A 87 -19.21 -14.52 -19.94
CA PRO A 87 -18.39 -13.40 -19.47
C PRO A 87 -19.08 -12.01 -19.59
N ILE A 88 -20.13 -11.90 -20.41
CA ILE A 88 -20.97 -10.69 -20.52
C ILE A 88 -21.94 -10.59 -19.33
N ARG A 89 -22.20 -11.70 -18.64
CA ARG A 89 -23.01 -11.79 -17.42
C ARG A 89 -22.14 -12.32 -16.27
N PRO A 90 -21.21 -11.50 -15.74
CA PRO A 90 -20.35 -11.91 -14.65
C PRO A 90 -21.15 -12.25 -13.40
N PHE A 91 -20.53 -13.00 -12.50
CA PHE A 91 -21.09 -13.18 -11.16
C PHE A 91 -21.18 -11.84 -10.42
N PRO A 92 -22.24 -11.63 -9.62
CA PRO A 92 -22.42 -10.38 -8.87
C PRO A 92 -21.43 -10.26 -7.70
N SER A 93 -20.83 -11.36 -7.27
CA SER A 93 -19.84 -11.40 -6.18
C SER A 93 -19.01 -12.67 -6.27
N VAL A 94 -17.79 -12.63 -5.73
CA VAL A 94 -16.87 -13.78 -5.60
C VAL A 94 -17.50 -14.96 -4.84
N GLN A 95 -18.50 -14.72 -3.99
CA GLN A 95 -19.23 -15.78 -3.27
C GLN A 95 -20.04 -16.68 -4.20
N HIS A 96 -20.39 -16.21 -5.39
CA HIS A 96 -21.19 -16.96 -6.37
C HIS A 96 -20.35 -17.83 -7.31
N ILE A 97 -19.01 -17.77 -7.20
CA ILE A 97 -18.12 -18.64 -7.96
C ILE A 97 -18.37 -20.08 -7.53
N THR A 98 -18.86 -20.93 -8.43
CA THR A 98 -19.21 -22.31 -8.14
C THR A 98 -17.97 -23.21 -8.07
N ASP A 99 -18.11 -24.31 -7.33
CA ASP A 99 -17.01 -25.25 -7.07
C ASP A 99 -16.59 -26.09 -8.30
N GLY A 100 -17.48 -26.24 -9.28
CA GLY A 100 -17.23 -26.97 -10.52
C GLY A 100 -16.64 -28.37 -10.29
N ASP A 101 -15.80 -28.82 -11.23
CA ASP A 101 -15.13 -30.12 -11.18
C ASP A 101 -13.94 -30.15 -10.19
N HIS A 102 -13.56 -29.00 -9.62
CA HIS A 102 -12.39 -28.83 -8.77
C HIS A 102 -12.72 -28.02 -7.50
N PRO A 103 -13.52 -28.59 -6.58
CA PRO A 103 -14.10 -27.86 -5.44
C PRO A 103 -13.06 -27.26 -4.49
N ALA A 104 -11.98 -27.99 -4.21
CA ALA A 104 -10.93 -27.50 -3.32
C ALA A 104 -10.20 -26.27 -3.91
N ALA A 105 -9.90 -26.28 -5.21
CA ALA A 105 -9.22 -25.17 -5.87
C ALA A 105 -10.13 -23.94 -6.02
N ALA A 106 -11.41 -24.16 -6.32
CA ALA A 106 -12.41 -23.09 -6.38
C ALA A 106 -12.63 -22.45 -5.00
N ALA A 107 -12.72 -23.24 -3.93
CA ALA A 107 -12.82 -22.75 -2.56
C ALA A 107 -11.59 -21.93 -2.14
N ALA A 108 -10.39 -22.41 -2.44
CA ALA A 108 -9.15 -21.69 -2.15
C ALA A 108 -9.07 -20.37 -2.91
N ALA A 109 -9.44 -20.36 -4.19
CA ALA A 109 -9.51 -19.14 -4.99
C ALA A 109 -10.53 -18.13 -4.45
N ARG A 110 -11.74 -18.58 -4.04
CA ARG A 110 -12.72 -17.70 -3.38
C ARG A 110 -12.18 -17.09 -2.09
N LEU A 111 -11.52 -17.90 -1.25
CA LEU A 111 -10.96 -17.40 0.00
C LEU A 111 -9.84 -16.38 -0.25
N ALA A 112 -8.96 -16.63 -1.22
CA ALA A 112 -7.93 -15.67 -1.62
C ALA A 112 -8.53 -14.33 -2.10
N LEU A 113 -9.62 -14.38 -2.87
CA LEU A 113 -10.32 -13.17 -3.31
C LEU A 113 -10.96 -12.40 -2.15
N ILE A 114 -11.55 -13.09 -1.17
CA ILE A 114 -12.09 -12.46 0.05
C ILE A 114 -10.97 -11.78 0.86
N LEU A 115 -9.79 -12.41 0.93
CA LEU A 115 -8.63 -11.80 1.57
C LEU A 115 -8.17 -10.55 0.81
N PHE A 116 -8.18 -10.55 -0.52
CA PHE A 116 -7.91 -9.34 -1.32
C PHE A 116 -8.96 -8.24 -1.11
N GLN A 117 -10.24 -8.57 -1.05
CA GLN A 117 -11.30 -7.61 -0.73
C GLN A 117 -11.09 -6.96 0.65
N SER A 118 -10.53 -7.71 1.60
CA SER A 118 -10.20 -7.22 2.94
C SER A 118 -8.89 -6.42 2.99
N ALA A 119 -7.90 -6.78 2.15
CA ALA A 119 -6.60 -6.12 2.08
C ALA A 119 -6.61 -4.80 1.30
N ARG A 120 -7.49 -4.68 0.30
CA ARG A 120 -7.55 -3.51 -0.58
C ARG A 120 -7.83 -2.20 0.18
N PRO A 121 -8.84 -2.10 1.06
CA PRO A 121 -9.09 -0.88 1.83
C PRO A 121 -7.89 -0.46 2.69
N CYS A 122 -7.16 -1.42 3.27
CA CYS A 122 -5.95 -1.12 4.02
C CYS A 122 -4.85 -0.54 3.12
N THR A 123 -4.73 -1.05 1.91
CA THR A 123 -3.76 -0.58 0.92
C THR A 123 -4.10 0.84 0.43
N GLU A 124 -5.37 1.09 0.13
CA GLU A 124 -5.88 2.42 -0.27
C GLU A 124 -5.74 3.46 0.85
N GLN A 125 -6.04 3.06 2.09
CA GLN A 125 -5.86 3.93 3.24
C GLN A 125 -4.38 4.20 3.50
N ALA A 126 -3.48 3.21 3.32
CA ALA A 126 -2.05 3.43 3.40
C ALA A 126 -1.55 4.44 2.34
N CYS A 127 -2.09 4.42 1.11
CA CYS A 127 -1.81 5.46 0.12
C CYS A 127 -2.22 6.85 0.63
N THR A 128 -3.41 6.97 1.21
CA THR A 128 -3.89 8.24 1.79
C THR A 128 -2.93 8.76 2.87
N CYS A 129 -2.49 7.88 3.77
CA CYS A 129 -1.50 8.23 4.80
C CYS A 129 -0.16 8.67 4.20
N VAL A 130 0.32 8.03 3.12
CA VAL A 130 1.53 8.46 2.41
C VAL A 130 1.37 9.87 1.86
N GLU A 131 0.22 10.21 1.27
CA GLU A 131 -0.04 11.56 0.76
C GLU A 131 -0.14 12.60 1.89
N TRP A 132 -0.68 12.25 3.05
CA TRP A 132 -0.62 13.12 4.24
C TRP A 132 0.81 13.36 4.69
N CYS A 133 1.66 12.34 4.73
CA CYS A 133 3.08 12.53 5.05
C CYS A 133 3.72 13.53 4.08
N ARG A 134 3.51 13.34 2.77
CA ARG A 134 4.05 14.24 1.73
C ARG A 134 3.56 15.68 1.92
N ALA A 135 2.31 15.88 2.32
CA ALA A 135 1.77 17.20 2.61
C ALA A 135 2.49 17.85 3.80
N HIS A 136 2.66 17.13 4.91
CA HIS A 136 3.38 17.63 6.08
C HIS A 136 4.84 17.97 5.78
N LEU A 137 5.55 17.09 5.07
CA LEU A 137 6.94 17.34 4.67
C LEU A 137 7.04 18.56 3.73
N ARG A 138 6.09 18.74 2.82
CA ARG A 138 6.05 19.92 1.95
C ARG A 138 5.80 21.22 2.72
N THR A 139 4.96 21.19 3.76
CA THR A 139 4.77 22.32 4.66
C THR A 139 6.07 22.66 5.38
N ALA A 140 6.73 21.65 5.96
CA ALA A 140 8.03 21.79 6.61
C ALA A 140 9.10 22.39 5.67
N GLU A 141 9.22 21.86 4.45
CA GLU A 141 10.14 22.39 3.42
C GLU A 141 9.85 23.87 3.10
N SER A 142 8.57 24.24 3.00
CA SER A 142 8.15 25.61 2.70
C SER A 142 8.54 26.59 3.82
N LEU A 143 8.44 26.16 5.08
CA LEU A 143 8.87 26.95 6.24
C LEU A 143 10.40 27.09 6.28
N LEU A 144 11.13 25.99 6.02
CA LEU A 144 12.60 25.99 5.95
C LEU A 144 13.17 26.77 4.76
N ALA A 145 12.37 27.07 3.74
CA ALA A 145 12.78 27.85 2.59
C ALA A 145 12.84 29.36 2.87
N VAL A 146 12.27 29.83 3.99
CA VAL A 146 12.26 31.25 4.38
C VAL A 146 13.29 31.49 5.49
N PRO A 147 14.43 32.14 5.20
CA PRO A 147 15.47 32.38 6.21
C PRO A 147 14.96 33.27 7.35
N ALA A 148 15.37 32.94 8.59
CA ALA A 148 15.08 33.70 9.80
C ALA A 148 13.58 33.97 10.07
N LEU A 149 12.69 33.08 9.62
CA LEU A 149 11.25 33.17 9.88
C LEU A 149 10.99 32.94 11.39
N PRO A 150 10.47 33.92 12.14
CA PRO A 150 10.31 33.79 13.59
C PRO A 150 9.15 32.86 13.95
N GLY A 151 9.33 32.07 15.02
CA GLY A 151 8.25 31.29 15.66
C GLY A 151 7.81 30.05 14.90
N VAL A 152 8.62 29.51 13.99
CA VAL A 152 8.27 28.33 13.18
C VAL A 152 8.65 27.01 13.82
N ASP A 153 9.48 27.03 14.86
CA ASP A 153 10.10 25.84 15.45
C ASP A 153 9.04 24.83 15.92
N GLY A 154 8.06 25.29 16.70
CA GLY A 154 6.96 24.44 17.15
C GLY A 154 6.04 23.96 16.02
N ILE A 155 5.97 24.70 14.91
CA ILE A 155 5.22 24.27 13.72
C ILE A 155 6.01 23.16 13.01
N LEU A 156 7.32 23.33 12.82
CA LEU A 156 8.20 22.34 12.21
C LEU A 156 8.19 21.03 13.00
N ASP A 157 8.26 21.10 14.33
CA ASP A 157 8.15 19.94 15.21
C ASP A 157 6.78 19.25 15.06
N GLY A 158 5.69 20.03 14.99
CA GLY A 158 4.35 19.50 14.77
C GLY A 158 4.19 18.82 13.40
N GLU A 159 4.63 19.46 12.33
CA GLU A 159 4.60 18.89 10.97
C GLU A 159 5.45 17.60 10.90
N HIS A 160 6.62 17.61 11.52
CA HIS A 160 7.49 16.44 11.60
C HIS A 160 6.86 15.29 12.39
N PHE A 161 6.29 15.58 13.55
CA PHE A 161 5.60 14.62 14.40
C PHE A 161 4.43 13.96 13.65
N ASN A 162 3.58 14.76 13.00
CA ASN A 162 2.44 14.27 12.23
C ASN A 162 2.89 13.45 11.00
N ALA A 163 3.95 13.90 10.30
CA ALA A 163 4.50 13.17 9.17
C ALA A 163 5.02 11.77 9.56
N LEU A 164 5.64 11.65 10.73
CA LEU A 164 6.15 10.37 11.24
C LEU A 164 5.01 9.49 11.78
N HIS A 165 4.29 9.96 12.80
CA HIS A 165 3.39 9.12 13.59
C HIS A 165 2.00 8.97 12.95
N ASP A 166 1.38 10.08 12.58
CA ASP A 166 0.00 10.07 12.08
C ASP A 166 -0.07 9.64 10.61
N ALA A 167 1.05 9.70 9.90
CA ALA A 167 1.13 9.37 8.48
C ALA A 167 2.00 8.13 8.18
N VAL A 168 3.33 8.17 8.34
CA VAL A 168 4.19 7.05 7.92
C VAL A 168 3.99 5.79 8.76
N GLU A 169 3.95 5.90 10.08
CA GLU A 169 3.71 4.76 10.96
C GLU A 169 2.30 4.18 10.77
N ALA A 170 1.30 5.04 10.58
CA ALA A 170 -0.06 4.62 10.22
C ALA A 170 -0.08 3.85 8.90
N ALA A 171 0.54 4.37 7.85
CA ALA A 171 0.69 3.70 6.55
C ALA A 171 1.41 2.36 6.69
N LEU A 172 2.49 2.30 7.49
CA LEU A 172 3.26 1.10 7.72
C LEU A 172 2.44 0.02 8.42
N ASN A 173 1.63 0.38 9.42
CA ASN A 173 0.78 -0.56 10.14
C ASN A 173 -0.34 -1.12 9.25
N LEU A 174 -0.99 -0.26 8.45
CA LEU A 174 -1.98 -0.68 7.45
C LEU A 174 -1.35 -1.61 6.40
N THR A 175 -0.16 -1.26 5.91
CA THR A 175 0.57 -2.07 4.92
C THR A 175 0.98 -3.42 5.50
N LYS A 176 1.41 -3.50 6.77
CA LYS A 176 1.71 -4.78 7.44
C LYS A 176 0.48 -5.68 7.47
N PHE A 177 -0.69 -5.14 7.84
CA PHE A 177 -1.93 -5.90 7.88
C PHE A 177 -2.36 -6.36 6.48
N GLY A 178 -2.37 -5.45 5.50
CA GLY A 178 -2.68 -5.78 4.11
C GLY A 178 -1.72 -6.81 3.50
N ALA A 179 -0.43 -6.73 3.82
CA ALA A 179 0.58 -7.69 3.36
C ALA A 179 0.34 -9.09 3.90
N VAL A 180 -0.04 -9.25 5.18
CA VAL A 180 -0.37 -10.56 5.76
C VAL A 180 -1.54 -11.21 5.02
N LEU A 181 -2.58 -10.43 4.72
CA LEU A 181 -3.74 -10.91 3.95
C LEU A 181 -3.33 -11.30 2.53
N ALA A 182 -2.53 -10.47 1.85
CA ALA A 182 -2.05 -10.72 0.50
C ALA A 182 -1.15 -11.97 0.40
N ILE A 183 -0.23 -12.14 1.34
CA ILE A 183 0.64 -13.31 1.43
C ILE A 183 -0.22 -14.56 1.63
N THR A 184 -1.17 -14.51 2.57
CA THR A 184 -2.09 -15.63 2.83
C THR A 184 -2.91 -15.98 1.58
N ALA A 185 -3.42 -14.97 0.87
CA ALA A 185 -4.14 -15.15 -0.38
C ALA A 185 -3.27 -15.83 -1.45
N HIS A 186 -2.01 -15.42 -1.60
CA HIS A 186 -1.07 -16.07 -2.51
C HIS A 186 -0.82 -17.53 -2.14
N TRP A 187 -0.59 -17.85 -0.87
CA TRP A 187 -0.40 -19.23 -0.43
C TRP A 187 -1.58 -20.15 -0.76
N LEU A 188 -2.82 -19.63 -0.69
CA LEU A 188 -4.03 -20.39 -1.00
C LEU A 188 -4.15 -20.74 -2.49
N VAL A 189 -3.61 -19.91 -3.38
CA VAL A 189 -3.73 -20.11 -4.82
C VAL A 189 -2.47 -20.66 -5.46
N ARG A 190 -1.37 -20.84 -4.71
CA ARG A 190 -0.06 -21.28 -5.22
C ARG A 190 -0.10 -22.66 -5.89
#